data_AF-A0A5C3PMG6-F1
#
_entry.id   AF-A0A5C3PMG6-F1
#
_cell.length_a   1.000
_cell.length_b   1.000
_cell.length_c   1.000
_cell.angle_alpha   90.00
_cell.angle_beta   90.00
_cell.angle_gamma   90.00
#
_symmetry.space_group_name_H-M   'P 1'
#
loop_
_entity.id
_entity.type
_entity.pdbx_description
1 polymer ?
#
loop_
_entity_poly.entity_id
_entity_poly.type
_entity_poly.pdbx_seq_one_letter_code
_entity_poly.pdbx_strand_id
1 'polypeptide(L)'
;MRTHTRYCPLPSAYGVAQLNVDATLKGIDDPNAHEAARGLGTTKCIIYFCTALQLPFPQDPWCKYIVYLVGPGPRTDDPGRYSTPDMCIPIFPCVDHPTNRPPVQPSGPFPFSNCYHWTDLGMERRVRVATRAYTEYDEGTVAKLPGIQHIDMEDSFYNDLSQSAAAMR
;
A
#
# COMPACT_ATOMS: atom_id res chain seq x y z
N MET A 1 -21.29 -12.77 -21.63
CA MET A 1 -20.26 -11.81 -21.16
C MET A 1 -18.90 -12.47 -21.34
N ARG A 2 -17.93 -11.82 -22.00
CA ARG A 2 -16.56 -12.35 -22.09
C ARG A 2 -15.89 -12.12 -20.73
N THR A 3 -15.74 -13.17 -19.94
CA THR A 3 -14.86 -13.19 -18.77
C THR A 3 -13.42 -12.98 -19.26
N HIS A 4 -12.88 -11.78 -19.10
CA HIS A 4 -11.49 -11.51 -19.44
C HIS A 4 -10.62 -12.02 -18.30
N THR A 5 -9.91 -13.13 -18.52
CA THR A 5 -8.92 -13.64 -17.57
C THR A 5 -7.87 -12.56 -17.32
N ARG A 6 -7.73 -12.15 -16.05
CA ARG A 6 -6.70 -11.22 -15.62
C ARG A 6 -5.44 -11.99 -15.33
N TYR A 7 -4.32 -11.58 -15.95
CA TYR A 7 -3.03 -12.22 -15.77
C TYR A 7 -2.14 -11.54 -14.71
N CYS A 8 -2.55 -10.35 -14.27
CA CYS A 8 -1.91 -9.57 -13.23
C CYS A 8 -2.95 -8.77 -12.43
N PRO A 9 -2.61 -8.34 -11.19
CA PRO A 9 -3.47 -7.48 -10.41
C PRO A 9 -3.86 -6.17 -11.11
N LEU A 10 -5.08 -5.71 -10.86
CA LEU A 10 -5.50 -4.41 -11.37
C LEU A 10 -4.76 -3.30 -10.61
N PRO A 11 -4.23 -2.27 -11.31
CA PRO A 11 -3.87 -1.02 -10.67
C PRO A 11 -5.03 -0.47 -9.85
N SER A 12 -4.68 0.24 -8.79
CA SER A 12 -5.58 0.77 -7.77
C SER A 12 -6.34 -0.27 -6.95
N ALA A 13 -6.06 -1.57 -7.09
CA ALA A 13 -6.62 -2.59 -6.21
C ALA A 13 -5.85 -2.70 -4.89
N TYR A 14 -6.56 -3.10 -3.84
CA TYR A 14 -5.92 -3.59 -2.62
C TYR A 14 -5.70 -5.10 -2.70
N GLY A 15 -4.67 -5.59 -2.01
CA GLY A 15 -4.37 -7.00 -1.91
C GLY A 15 -3.68 -7.35 -0.60
N VAL A 16 -3.68 -8.64 -0.27
CA VAL A 16 -2.88 -9.18 0.83
C VAL A 16 -1.62 -9.80 0.27
N ALA A 17 -0.47 -9.32 0.73
CA ALA A 17 0.82 -9.93 0.44
C ALA A 17 1.29 -10.74 1.66
N GLN A 18 1.88 -11.90 1.40
CA GLN A 18 2.57 -12.68 2.43
C GLN A 18 4.07 -12.50 2.24
N LEU A 19 4.75 -12.11 3.30
CA LEU A 19 6.18 -11.84 3.33
C LEU A 19 6.88 -12.84 4.24
N ASN A 20 7.96 -13.45 3.74
CA ASN A 20 8.90 -14.17 4.58
C ASN A 20 9.98 -13.17 5.01
N VAL A 21 9.86 -12.64 6.22
CA VAL A 21 10.70 -11.52 6.68
C VAL A 21 12.17 -11.91 6.73
N ASP A 22 12.50 -13.10 7.24
CA ASP A 22 13.88 -13.59 7.30
C ASP A 22 14.50 -13.73 5.91
N ALA A 23 13.74 -14.25 4.94
CA ALA A 23 14.19 -14.35 3.56
C ALA A 23 14.34 -12.97 2.91
N THR A 24 13.47 -12.01 3.23
CA THR A 24 13.57 -10.63 2.74
C THR A 24 14.80 -9.91 3.27
N LEU A 25 15.20 -10.16 4.52
CA LEU A 25 16.38 -9.56 5.13
C LEU A 25 17.68 -10.31 4.82
N LYS A 26 17.61 -11.47 4.17
CA LYS A 26 18.80 -12.25 3.82
C LYS A 26 19.71 -11.45 2.88
N GLY A 27 20.90 -11.11 3.36
CA GLY A 27 21.89 -10.33 2.62
C GLY A 27 21.80 -8.82 2.84
N ILE A 28 20.92 -8.35 3.73
CA ILE A 28 20.90 -6.97 4.23
C ILE A 28 21.72 -6.94 5.53
N ASP A 29 22.78 -6.13 5.57
CA ASP A 29 23.61 -5.96 6.76
C ASP A 29 23.15 -4.74 7.57
N ASP A 30 21.96 -4.85 8.17
CA ASP A 30 21.36 -3.83 9.03
C ASP A 30 20.89 -4.48 10.35
N PRO A 31 21.66 -4.34 11.45
CA PRO A 31 21.30 -4.92 12.74
C PRO A 31 19.93 -4.48 13.26
N ASN A 32 19.52 -3.23 13.00
CA ASN A 32 18.24 -2.71 13.45
C ASN A 32 17.08 -3.39 12.69
N ALA A 33 17.27 -3.64 11.39
CA ALA A 33 16.28 -4.37 10.60
C ALA A 33 16.12 -5.82 11.07
N HIS A 34 17.23 -6.52 11.37
CA HIS A 34 17.19 -7.89 11.90
C HIS A 34 16.59 -7.95 13.31
N GLU A 35 16.85 -6.96 14.15
CA GLU A 35 16.22 -6.85 15.46
C GLU A 35 14.71 -6.62 15.34
N ALA A 36 14.27 -5.66 14.52
CA ALA A 36 12.86 -5.37 14.29
C ALA A 36 12.10 -6.55 13.65
N ALA A 37 12.78 -7.37 12.85
CA ALA A 37 12.20 -8.57 12.25
C ALA A 37 12.08 -9.75 13.20
N ARG A 38 12.76 -9.71 14.34
CA ARG A 38 12.85 -10.84 15.25
C ARG A 38 11.46 -11.28 15.71
N GLY A 39 11.12 -12.53 15.41
CA GLY A 39 9.85 -13.14 15.82
C GLY A 39 8.67 -12.82 14.89
N LEU A 40 8.84 -12.03 13.82
CA LEU A 40 7.77 -11.82 12.82
C LEU A 40 7.53 -13.07 11.95
N GLY A 41 8.59 -13.81 11.61
CA GLY A 41 8.51 -14.99 10.76
C GLY A 41 7.88 -14.71 9.39
N THR A 42 6.90 -15.53 8.99
CA THR A 42 6.08 -15.27 7.80
C THR A 42 4.83 -14.49 8.18
N THR A 43 4.71 -13.26 7.68
CA THR A 43 3.64 -12.34 8.04
C THR A 43 2.83 -11.91 6.81
N LYS A 44 1.62 -11.39 7.06
CA LYS A 44 0.75 -10.83 6.01
C LYS A 44 0.64 -9.32 6.19
N CYS A 45 0.68 -8.59 5.10
CA CYS A 45 0.41 -7.17 5.07
C CYS A 45 -0.59 -6.84 3.96
N ILE A 46 -1.25 -5.70 4.09
CA ILE A 46 -2.12 -5.16 3.05
C ILE A 46 -1.26 -4.23 2.18
N ILE A 47 -1.42 -4.38 0.87
CA ILE A 47 -0.76 -3.55 -0.13
C ILE A 47 -1.79 -2.90 -1.05
N TYR A 48 -1.46 -1.72 -1.52
CA TYR A 48 -2.19 -1.00 -2.57
C TYR A 48 -1.36 -0.99 -3.85
N PHE A 49 -1.93 -1.50 -4.95
CA PHE A 49 -1.27 -1.51 -6.26
C PHE A 49 -1.34 -0.15 -6.93
N CYS A 50 -0.47 0.79 -6.54
CA CYS A 50 -0.48 2.16 -7.04
C CYS A 50 -0.30 2.24 -8.57
N THR A 51 0.82 1.75 -9.08
CA THR A 51 1.17 1.94 -10.50
C THR A 51 1.76 0.68 -11.09
N ALA A 52 1.22 0.23 -12.23
CA ALA A 52 1.87 -0.79 -13.04
C ALA A 52 3.05 -0.17 -13.80
N LEU A 53 4.24 -0.75 -13.65
CA LEU A 53 5.48 -0.30 -14.28
C LEU A 53 5.77 -1.00 -15.61
N GLN A 54 4.91 -1.92 -16.04
CA GLN A 54 4.99 -2.58 -17.33
C GLN A 54 3.62 -3.07 -17.78
N LEU A 55 3.48 -3.30 -19.09
CA LEU A 55 2.26 -3.88 -19.65
C LEU A 55 2.11 -5.34 -19.19
N PRO A 56 0.88 -5.79 -18.85
CA PRO A 56 0.64 -7.13 -18.29
C PRO A 56 0.55 -8.18 -19.40
N PHE A 57 1.67 -8.51 -20.01
CA PHE A 57 1.73 -9.54 -21.03
C PHE A 57 1.73 -10.95 -20.42
N PRO A 58 0.84 -11.86 -20.87
CA PRO A 58 0.74 -13.22 -20.29
C PRO A 58 2.03 -14.05 -20.39
N GLN A 59 2.89 -13.75 -21.38
CA GLN A 59 4.18 -14.42 -21.58
C GLN A 59 5.29 -13.95 -20.64
N ASP A 60 5.13 -12.76 -20.04
CA ASP A 60 6.12 -12.27 -19.09
C ASP A 60 5.94 -13.02 -17.76
N PRO A 61 7.02 -13.52 -17.14
CA PRO A 61 6.90 -14.30 -15.90
C PRO A 61 6.42 -13.46 -14.71
N TRP A 62 6.52 -12.14 -14.81
CA TRP A 62 6.17 -11.21 -13.75
C TRP A 62 5.47 -9.98 -14.31
N CYS A 63 4.65 -9.32 -13.50
CA CYS A 63 4.22 -7.93 -13.61
C CYS A 63 4.93 -7.06 -12.57
N LYS A 64 5.42 -5.88 -12.96
CA LYS A 64 6.12 -4.94 -12.07
C LYS A 64 5.17 -3.86 -11.60
N TYR A 65 5.20 -3.55 -10.31
CA TYR A 65 4.38 -2.51 -9.71
C TYR A 65 5.18 -1.63 -8.76
N ILE A 66 4.72 -0.40 -8.63
CA ILE A 66 4.83 0.36 -7.39
C ILE A 66 3.63 -0.01 -6.52
N VAL A 67 3.90 -0.42 -5.28
CA VAL A 67 2.87 -0.65 -4.26
C VAL A 67 3.11 0.22 -3.04
N TYR A 68 2.04 0.58 -2.34
CA TYR A 68 2.10 1.19 -1.02
C TYR A 68 1.70 0.17 0.04
N LEU A 69 2.41 0.16 1.17
CA LEU A 69 2.00 -0.58 2.36
C LEU A 69 0.86 0.16 3.06
N VAL A 70 -0.16 -0.58 3.50
CA VAL A 70 -1.26 -0.05 4.30
C VAL A 70 -0.98 -0.28 5.78
N GLY A 71 -1.10 0.79 6.56
CA GLY A 71 -0.81 0.80 8.00
C GLY A 71 -2.01 0.38 8.86
N PRO A 72 -1.79 -0.36 9.96
CA PRO A 72 -2.83 -0.81 10.89
C PRO A 72 -3.11 0.24 11.99
N GLY A 73 -3.44 1.47 11.60
CA GLY A 73 -3.66 2.60 12.51
C GLY A 73 -2.99 3.89 12.03
N PRO A 74 -3.21 5.02 12.71
CA PRO A 74 -2.37 6.20 12.55
C PRO A 74 -0.90 5.83 12.77
N ARG A 75 -0.01 6.52 12.05
CA ARG A 75 1.41 6.27 12.18
C ARG A 75 1.92 6.74 13.56
N THR A 76 2.95 6.09 14.08
CA THR A 76 3.68 6.58 15.25
C THR A 76 4.51 7.80 14.89
N ASP A 77 4.57 8.78 15.79
CA ASP A 77 5.43 9.95 15.62
C ASP A 77 6.91 9.51 15.44
N ASP A 78 7.56 10.01 14.39
CA ASP A 78 8.98 9.80 14.11
C ASP A 78 9.62 11.14 13.73
N PRO A 79 10.09 11.91 14.73
CA PRO A 79 10.75 13.19 14.50
C PRO A 79 12.00 13.09 13.62
N GLY A 80 12.69 11.94 13.63
CA GLY A 80 13.88 11.70 12.81
C GLY A 80 13.56 11.60 11.31
N ARG A 81 12.31 11.28 10.97
CA ARG A 81 11.78 11.24 9.60
C ARG A 81 10.80 12.36 9.30
N TYR A 82 10.61 13.30 10.24
CA TYR A 82 9.62 14.37 10.11
C TYR A 82 8.22 13.83 9.79
N SER A 83 7.90 12.66 10.35
CA SER A 83 6.62 11.97 10.20
C SER A 83 5.79 12.17 11.45
N THR A 84 4.57 12.71 11.31
CA THR A 84 3.62 12.89 12.41
C THR A 84 2.43 11.92 12.30
N PRO A 85 1.67 11.68 13.38
CA PRO A 85 0.52 10.76 13.33
C PRO A 85 -0.60 11.15 12.35
N ASP A 86 -0.73 12.44 12.03
CA ASP A 86 -1.71 12.96 11.08
C ASP A 86 -1.25 12.89 9.61
N MET A 87 0.00 12.47 9.37
CA MET A 87 0.51 12.09 8.06
C MET A 87 0.01 10.69 7.67
N CYS A 88 -1.31 10.58 7.55
CA CYS A 88 -1.97 9.42 7.00
C CYS A 88 -3.33 9.77 6.40
N ILE A 89 -3.95 8.81 5.71
CA ILE A 89 -5.29 8.95 5.16
C ILE A 89 -6.08 7.70 5.50
N PRO A 90 -7.22 7.81 6.19
CA PRO A 90 -8.02 6.63 6.52
C PRO A 90 -8.59 5.99 5.25
N ILE A 91 -8.75 4.68 5.26
CA ILE A 91 -9.41 3.92 4.20
C ILE A 91 -10.79 3.49 4.73
N PHE A 92 -11.86 3.93 4.08
CA PHE A 92 -13.23 3.57 4.51
C PHE A 92 -13.36 2.04 4.60
N PRO A 93 -13.92 1.47 5.70
CA PRO A 93 -14.80 2.12 6.69
C PRO A 93 -14.12 2.82 7.87
N CYS A 94 -12.78 2.91 7.91
CA CYS A 94 -12.08 3.72 8.90
C CYS A 94 -12.43 5.20 8.72
N VAL A 95 -12.85 5.89 9.79
CA VAL A 95 -13.18 7.34 9.76
C VAL A 95 -12.34 8.16 10.74
N ASP A 96 -11.61 7.49 11.62
CA ASP A 96 -10.83 8.16 12.67
C ASP A 96 -9.54 8.73 12.07
N HIS A 97 -9.34 10.03 12.22
CA HIS A 97 -8.09 10.71 11.85
C HIS A 97 -7.80 11.83 12.86
N PRO A 98 -6.53 12.05 13.28
CA PRO A 98 -6.21 13.08 14.28
C PRO A 98 -6.70 14.49 13.92
N THR A 99 -6.76 14.81 12.63
CA THR A 99 -7.20 16.11 12.11
C THR A 99 -8.56 16.05 11.38
N ASN A 100 -9.34 14.97 11.56
CA ASN A 100 -10.62 14.73 10.87
C ASN A 100 -10.51 14.74 9.32
N ARG A 101 -9.37 14.30 8.78
CA ARG A 101 -9.19 14.12 7.33
C ARG A 101 -10.19 13.06 6.83
N PRO A 102 -10.93 13.32 5.74
CA PRO A 102 -11.90 12.36 5.24
C PRO A 102 -11.21 11.08 4.75
N PRO A 103 -11.86 9.90 4.93
CA PRO A 103 -11.35 8.67 4.36
C PRO A 103 -11.47 8.65 2.85
N VAL A 104 -10.51 7.98 2.21
CA VAL A 104 -10.69 7.56 0.83
C VAL A 104 -11.72 6.43 0.73
N GLN A 105 -12.42 6.37 -0.41
CA GLN A 105 -13.59 5.52 -0.63
C GLN A 105 -13.29 4.44 -1.69
N PRO A 106 -12.92 3.21 -1.29
CA PRO A 106 -12.83 2.10 -2.22
C PRO A 106 -14.20 1.77 -2.83
N SER A 107 -14.24 1.38 -4.11
CA SER A 107 -15.48 1.00 -4.80
C SER A 107 -16.04 -0.37 -4.42
N GLY A 108 -15.22 -1.22 -3.78
CA GLY A 108 -15.62 -2.52 -3.24
C GLY A 108 -15.48 -2.54 -1.72
N PRO A 109 -16.13 -3.50 -1.03
CA PRO A 109 -16.08 -3.58 0.42
C PRO A 109 -14.64 -3.76 0.90
N PHE A 110 -14.17 -2.83 1.73
CA PHE A 110 -12.88 -2.95 2.40
C PHE A 110 -13.08 -3.61 3.77
N PRO A 111 -12.39 -4.72 4.09
CA PRO A 111 -12.76 -5.58 5.21
C PRO A 111 -12.28 -5.10 6.59
N PHE A 112 -11.46 -4.05 6.68
CA PHE A 112 -10.83 -3.61 7.93
C PHE A 112 -11.17 -2.15 8.24
N SER A 113 -11.53 -1.87 9.51
CA SER A 113 -11.94 -0.53 9.98
C SER A 113 -10.81 0.28 10.61
N ASN A 114 -9.56 -0.17 10.50
CA ASN A 114 -8.38 0.45 11.11
C ASN A 114 -7.20 0.53 10.12
N CYS A 115 -7.49 0.80 8.85
CA CYS A 115 -6.49 0.82 7.78
C CYS A 115 -6.28 2.22 7.22
N TYR A 116 -5.01 2.54 6.99
CA TYR A 116 -4.57 3.86 6.60
C TYR A 116 -3.52 3.78 5.50
N HIS A 117 -3.57 4.73 4.58
CA HIS A 117 -2.44 5.08 3.75
C HIS A 117 -1.50 5.98 4.54
N TRP A 118 -0.27 5.57 4.78
CA TRP A 118 0.73 6.41 5.46
C TRP A 118 1.47 7.29 4.45
N THR A 119 1.62 8.57 4.77
CA THR A 119 2.39 9.52 3.97
C THR A 119 3.81 9.60 4.48
N ASP A 120 4.76 8.98 3.77
CA ASP A 120 6.19 9.15 4.05
C ASP A 120 7.09 8.52 2.96
N LEU A 121 8.34 8.97 2.95
CA LEU A 121 9.47 8.31 2.31
C LEU A 121 9.57 6.84 2.76
N GLY A 122 9.54 5.95 1.78
CA GLY A 122 9.75 4.51 2.00
C GLY A 122 8.48 3.68 2.20
N MET A 123 7.27 4.25 2.06
CA MET A 123 6.06 3.43 1.89
C MET A 123 5.94 2.84 0.49
N GLU A 124 6.56 3.49 -0.49
CA GLU A 124 6.71 2.99 -1.84
C GLU A 124 7.63 1.75 -1.88
N ARG A 125 7.11 0.67 -2.47
CA ARG A 125 7.87 -0.55 -2.76
C ARG A 125 7.70 -0.94 -4.21
N ARG A 126 8.83 -1.21 -4.88
CA ARG A 126 8.82 -1.81 -6.21
C ARG A 126 8.81 -3.31 -6.08
N VAL A 127 7.78 -3.95 -6.60
CA VAL A 127 7.57 -5.40 -6.47
C VAL A 127 7.42 -6.06 -7.84
N ARG A 128 7.76 -7.35 -7.88
CA ARG A 128 7.46 -8.25 -8.99
C ARG A 128 6.38 -9.21 -8.53
N VAL A 129 5.27 -9.24 -9.25
CA VAL A 129 4.13 -10.10 -9.00
C VAL A 129 4.11 -11.18 -10.06
N ALA A 130 3.98 -12.44 -9.67
CA ALA A 130 3.94 -13.55 -10.62
C ALA A 130 2.76 -13.40 -11.60
N THR A 131 3.04 -13.53 -12.89
CA THR A 131 1.97 -13.59 -13.90
C THR A 131 1.27 -14.92 -13.79
N ARG A 132 -0.05 -14.91 -13.58
CA ARG A 132 -0.89 -16.11 -13.53
C ARG A 132 -2.34 -15.75 -13.80
N ALA A 133 -3.19 -16.73 -14.08
CA ALA A 133 -4.63 -16.47 -14.05
C ALA A 133 -5.05 -16.08 -12.61
N TYR A 134 -5.49 -14.84 -12.44
CA TYR A 134 -6.08 -14.35 -11.21
C TYR A 134 -7.60 -14.45 -11.33
N THR A 135 -8.13 -15.62 -10.96
CA THR A 135 -9.56 -15.92 -10.97
C THR A 135 -10.27 -15.46 -9.71
N GLU A 136 -9.52 -15.02 -8.71
CA GLU A 136 -10.02 -14.46 -7.45
C GLU A 136 -10.53 -13.02 -7.59
N TYR A 137 -10.35 -12.40 -8.76
CA TYR A 137 -11.01 -11.14 -9.12
C TYR A 137 -12.46 -11.40 -9.47
N ASP A 138 -13.34 -11.34 -8.48
CA ASP A 138 -14.76 -11.17 -8.76
C ASP A 138 -15.08 -9.69 -9.03
N GLU A 139 -15.73 -9.45 -10.17
CA GLU A 139 -16.04 -8.12 -10.68
C GLU A 139 -17.12 -7.46 -9.81
N GLY A 140 -16.69 -6.80 -8.72
CA GLY A 140 -17.56 -6.06 -7.81
C GLY A 140 -17.22 -6.24 -6.32
N THR A 141 -16.43 -7.25 -5.97
CA THR A 141 -16.08 -7.55 -4.58
C THR A 141 -14.68 -7.09 -4.19
N VAL A 142 -13.79 -6.90 -5.18
CA VAL A 142 -12.43 -6.41 -4.91
C VAL A 142 -12.47 -4.93 -4.56
N ALA A 143 -11.97 -4.59 -3.37
CA ALA A 143 -11.72 -3.22 -2.99
C ALA A 143 -10.69 -2.59 -3.93
N LYS A 144 -11.10 -1.52 -4.62
CA LYS A 144 -10.25 -0.73 -5.53
C LYS A 144 -10.49 0.73 -5.24
N LEU A 145 -9.46 1.53 -5.37
CA LEU A 145 -9.57 2.98 -5.26
C LEU A 145 -9.99 3.56 -6.62
N PRO A 146 -11.15 4.24 -6.72
CA PRO A 146 -11.51 4.98 -7.92
C PRO A 146 -10.45 6.02 -8.28
N GLY A 147 -10.33 6.37 -9.56
CA GLY A 147 -9.32 7.32 -10.03
C GLY A 147 -9.34 8.66 -9.30
N ILE A 148 -10.53 9.20 -9.02
CA ILE A 148 -10.65 10.47 -8.27
C ILE A 148 -10.15 10.33 -6.82
N GLN A 149 -10.47 9.23 -6.15
CA GLN A 149 -10.02 8.94 -4.79
C GLN A 149 -8.50 8.69 -4.72
N HIS A 150 -7.92 8.17 -5.80
CA HIS A 150 -6.47 8.04 -5.93
C HIS A 150 -5.80 9.42 -6.10
N ILE A 151 -6.39 10.32 -6.89
CA ILE A 151 -5.88 11.69 -7.02
C ILE A 151 -5.94 12.41 -5.67
N ASP A 152 -7.07 12.35 -4.97
CA ASP A 152 -7.23 12.97 -3.64
C ASP A 152 -6.19 12.44 -2.63
N MET A 153 -5.88 11.14 -2.72
CA MET A 153 -4.84 10.49 -1.91
C MET A 153 -3.44 11.06 -2.25
N GLU A 154 -3.06 11.11 -3.52
CA GLU A 154 -1.75 11.61 -3.96
C GLU A 154 -1.58 13.11 -3.68
N ASP A 155 -2.64 13.93 -3.82
CA ASP A 155 -2.61 15.34 -3.46
C ASP A 155 -2.37 15.54 -1.96
N SER A 156 -3.04 14.73 -1.13
CA SER A 156 -2.80 14.71 0.32
C SER A 156 -1.37 14.27 0.65
N PHE A 157 -0.85 13.27 -0.06
CA PHE A 157 0.55 12.83 0.10
C PHE A 157 1.54 13.94 -0.22
N TYR A 158 1.32 14.66 -1.32
CA TYR A 158 2.14 15.77 -1.73
C TYR A 158 2.13 16.91 -0.69
N ASN A 159 0.96 17.22 -0.15
CA ASN A 159 0.81 18.25 0.88
C ASN A 159 1.55 17.88 2.17
N ASP A 160 1.41 16.64 2.63
CA ASP A 160 2.09 16.14 3.83
C ASP A 160 3.62 16.18 3.66
N LEU A 161 4.13 15.68 2.53
CA LEU A 161 5.56 15.72 2.21
C LEU A 161 6.09 17.16 2.14
N SER A 162 5.30 18.09 1.60
CA SER A 162 5.66 19.51 1.52
C SER A 162 5.76 20.15 2.91
N GLN A 163 4.87 19.78 3.84
CA GLN A 163 4.91 20.24 5.23
C GLN A 163 6.13 19.67 5.97
N SER A 164 6.42 18.37 5.84
CA SER A 164 7.61 17.76 6.41
C SER A 164 8.89 18.40 5.87
N ALA A 165 8.97 18.64 4.56
CA ALA A 165 10.12 19.29 3.94
C ALA A 165 10.31 20.74 4.41
N ALA A 166 9.22 21.45 4.74
CA ALA A 166 9.30 22.78 5.33
C ALA A 166 9.79 22.73 6.79
N ALA A 167 9.40 21.71 7.56
CA ALA A 167 9.85 21.50 8.93
C ALA A 167 11.33 21.05 9.05
N MET A 168 11.92 20.54 7.95
CA MET A 168 13.35 20.22 7.87
C MET A 168 14.28 21.44 7.77
N ARG A 169 13.74 22.62 7.43
CA ARG A 169 14.52 23.84 7.18
C ARG A 169 14.66 24.69 8.45
#